data_AF-A0A066PQE3-F1
#
_entry.id   AF-A0A066PQE3-F1
#
_cell.length_a   1.000
_cell.length_b   1.000
_cell.length_c   1.000
_cell.angle_alpha   90.00
_cell.angle_beta   90.00
_cell.angle_gamma   90.00
#
_symmetry.space_group_name_H-M   'P 1'
#
loop_
_entity.id
_entity.type
_entity.pdbx_description
1 polymer ?
#
loop_
_entity_poly.entity_id
_entity_poly.type
_entity_poly.pdbx_seq_one_letter_code
_entity_poly.pdbx_strand_id
1 'polypeptide(L)'
;MSDDAGQFNIGRHALCWVHAERLVHKLDTFNDQHRAAQTRVRGLIWDFYADLKAYQQKPGKRQARALRTRFDRIFLCRTGFVTLDRLLARLHANKAELLMVLERPEIPLHTNGSENDIRGHVTRRKISAGTRSETGRDCRDAFLSLAKTCDKLGIAIWDYLGSRFKVVGAAIIAPLDFYVRARLRPT
;
A
#
# COMPACT_ATOMS: atom_id res chain seq x y z
N MET A 1 2.32 -3.79 -8.41
CA MET A 1 1.11 -3.18 -7.84
C MET A 1 1.38 -1.70 -7.61
N SER A 2 0.49 -0.76 -8.00
CA SER A 2 0.71 0.68 -7.79
C SER A 2 -0.57 1.46 -7.49
N ASP A 3 -0.43 2.77 -7.34
CA ASP A 3 -1.47 3.78 -7.17
C ASP A 3 -1.99 4.38 -8.49
N ASP A 4 -1.76 3.70 -9.62
CA ASP A 4 -2.11 4.15 -10.99
C ASP A 4 -1.20 5.26 -11.54
N ALA A 5 -0.01 5.46 -10.94
CA ALA A 5 1.00 6.33 -11.55
C ALA A 5 1.56 5.69 -12.84
N GLY A 6 1.35 6.35 -13.99
CA GLY A 6 1.61 5.80 -15.32
C GLY A 6 3.03 5.29 -15.58
N GLN A 7 4.02 5.79 -14.85
CA GLN A 7 5.40 5.30 -14.89
C GLN A 7 5.56 3.82 -14.43
N PHE A 8 4.56 3.28 -13.74
CA PHE A 8 4.54 1.88 -13.28
C PHE A 8 3.61 0.99 -14.11
N ASN A 9 3.07 1.49 -15.23
CA ASN A 9 2.27 0.71 -16.17
C ASN A 9 3.15 -0.17 -17.07
N ILE A 10 3.85 -1.13 -16.46
CA ILE A 10 4.79 -2.03 -17.12
C ILE A 10 4.25 -3.46 -16.99
N GLY A 11 3.96 -4.11 -18.13
CA GLY A 11 3.49 -5.50 -18.18
C GLY A 11 2.11 -5.71 -17.52
N ARG A 12 1.91 -6.88 -16.90
CA ARG A 12 0.67 -7.16 -16.14
C ARG A 12 0.69 -6.41 -14.81
N HIS A 13 -0.22 -5.46 -14.66
CA HIS A 13 -0.26 -4.56 -13.52
C HIS A 13 -1.49 -4.79 -12.63
N ALA A 14 -1.34 -4.58 -11.32
CA ALA A 14 -2.44 -4.61 -10.35
C ALA A 14 -2.56 -3.27 -9.64
N LEU A 15 -3.77 -2.77 -9.47
CA LEU A 15 -4.02 -1.49 -8.81
C LEU A 15 -4.34 -1.64 -7.32
N CYS A 16 -3.96 -0.63 -6.54
CA CYS A 16 -4.20 -0.56 -5.11
C CYS A 16 -5.64 -0.20 -4.76
N TRP A 17 -6.32 -1.11 -4.05
CA TRP A 17 -7.69 -0.91 -3.59
C TRP A 17 -7.83 0.22 -2.59
N VAL A 18 -6.84 0.39 -1.71
CA VAL A 18 -6.82 1.51 -0.76
C VAL A 18 -6.68 2.85 -1.50
N HIS A 19 -5.90 2.90 -2.58
CA HIS A 19 -5.81 4.11 -3.41
C HIS A 19 -7.10 4.36 -4.20
N ALA A 20 -7.73 3.31 -4.75
CA ALA A 20 -9.02 3.42 -5.43
C ALA A 20 -10.12 3.94 -4.48
N GLU A 21 -10.22 3.40 -3.26
CA GLU A 21 -11.17 3.89 -2.25
C GLU A 21 -10.85 5.32 -1.83
N ARG A 22 -9.57 5.66 -1.69
CA ARG A 22 -9.12 6.99 -1.28
C ARG A 22 -9.57 8.08 -2.26
N LEU A 23 -9.67 7.79 -3.55
CA LEU A 23 -10.22 8.72 -4.54
C LEU A 23 -11.69 9.05 -4.23
N VAL A 24 -12.47 8.04 -3.83
CA VAL A 24 -13.87 8.23 -3.43
C VAL A 24 -13.96 8.97 -2.11
N HIS A 25 -13.12 8.61 -1.12
CA HIS A 25 -13.08 9.26 0.20
C HIS A 25 -12.72 10.75 0.13
N LYS A 26 -11.78 11.12 -0.75
CA LYS A 26 -11.33 12.51 -0.91
C LYS A 26 -12.25 13.36 -1.77
N LEU A 27 -13.29 12.78 -2.36
CA LEU A 27 -14.22 13.52 -3.20
C LEU A 27 -14.98 14.55 -2.36
N ASP A 28 -14.95 15.81 -2.78
CA ASP A 28 -15.69 16.87 -2.09
C ASP A 28 -17.20 16.66 -2.20
N THR A 29 -17.89 16.81 -1.08
CA THR A 29 -19.36 16.70 -1.00
C THR A 29 -19.97 18.05 -0.68
N PHE A 30 -20.98 18.45 -1.45
CA PHE A 30 -21.56 19.79 -1.39
C PHE A 30 -22.87 19.89 -0.59
N ASN A 31 -23.53 18.76 -0.33
CA ASN A 31 -24.78 18.68 0.44
C ASN A 31 -24.92 17.30 1.11
N ASP A 32 -25.95 17.13 1.93
CA ASP A 32 -26.18 15.89 2.68
C ASP A 32 -26.48 14.69 1.77
N GLN A 33 -27.17 14.90 0.64
CA GLN A 33 -27.41 13.84 -0.33
C GLN A 33 -26.10 13.32 -0.94
N HIS A 34 -25.18 14.23 -1.30
CA HIS A 34 -23.85 13.88 -1.80
C HIS A 34 -23.03 13.13 -0.74
N ARG A 35 -23.09 13.56 0.53
CA ARG A 35 -22.41 12.89 1.64
C ARG A 35 -22.95 11.49 1.90
N ALA A 36 -24.27 11.32 1.84
CA ALA A 36 -24.92 10.01 1.97
C ALA A 36 -24.53 9.09 0.81
N ALA A 37 -24.55 9.59 -0.43
CA ALA A 37 -24.13 8.84 -1.62
C ALA A 37 -22.66 8.37 -1.51
N GLN A 38 -21.74 9.27 -1.16
CA GLN A 38 -20.34 8.94 -0.95
C GLN A 38 -20.17 7.88 0.16
N THR A 39 -20.83 8.08 1.31
CA THR A 39 -20.73 7.15 2.45
C THR A 39 -21.21 5.75 2.08
N ARG A 40 -22.34 5.65 1.37
CA ARG A 40 -22.88 4.38 0.88
C ARG A 40 -21.90 3.68 -0.05
N VAL A 41 -21.37 4.37 -1.05
CA VAL A 41 -20.43 3.81 -2.02
C VAL A 41 -19.15 3.35 -1.33
N ARG A 42 -18.62 4.11 -0.38
CA ARG A 42 -17.45 3.71 0.41
C ARG A 42 -17.71 2.42 1.18
N GLY A 43 -18.87 2.28 1.82
CA GLY A 43 -19.27 1.04 2.49
C GLY A 43 -19.26 -0.16 1.53
N LEU A 44 -19.88 0.00 0.35
CA LEU A 44 -19.89 -1.06 -0.68
C LEU A 44 -18.48 -1.45 -1.15
N ILE A 45 -17.58 -0.49 -1.30
CA ILE A 45 -16.17 -0.74 -1.67
C ILE A 45 -15.44 -1.49 -0.55
N TRP A 46 -15.63 -1.11 0.71
CA TRP A 46 -15.00 -1.79 1.85
C TRP A 46 -15.51 -3.22 2.05
N ASP A 47 -16.81 -3.45 1.89
CA ASP A 47 -17.39 -4.79 1.91
C ASP A 47 -16.83 -5.64 0.77
N PHE A 48 -16.73 -5.07 -0.44
CA PHE A 48 -16.13 -5.74 -1.59
C PHE A 48 -14.65 -6.08 -1.34
N TYR A 49 -13.89 -5.16 -0.76
CA TYR A 49 -12.51 -5.37 -0.37
C TYR A 49 -12.36 -6.50 0.67
N ALA A 50 -13.27 -6.57 1.65
CA ALA A 50 -13.31 -7.68 2.60
C ALA A 50 -13.51 -9.04 1.90
N ASP A 51 -14.41 -9.10 0.92
CA ASP A 51 -14.62 -10.32 0.12
C ASP A 51 -13.42 -10.68 -0.74
N LEU A 52 -12.69 -9.70 -1.29
CA LEU A 52 -11.43 -9.97 -2.00
C LEU A 52 -10.39 -10.59 -1.08
N LYS A 53 -10.26 -10.11 0.16
CA LYS A 53 -9.37 -10.73 1.16
C LYS A 53 -9.80 -12.16 1.47
N ALA A 54 -11.09 -12.42 1.62
CA ALA A 54 -11.61 -13.76 1.84
C ALA A 54 -11.33 -14.69 0.63
N TYR A 55 -11.48 -14.17 -0.59
CA TYR A 55 -11.14 -14.87 -1.82
C TYR A 55 -9.66 -15.28 -1.88
N GLN A 56 -8.73 -14.41 -1.46
CA GLN A 56 -7.30 -14.74 -1.42
C GLN A 56 -6.99 -15.99 -0.58
N GLN A 57 -7.75 -16.21 0.50
CA GLN A 57 -7.58 -17.36 1.38
C GLN A 57 -8.16 -18.65 0.79
N LYS A 58 -9.22 -18.56 -0.02
CA LYS A 58 -9.86 -19.71 -0.65
C LYS A 58 -10.33 -19.38 -2.07
N PRO A 59 -9.42 -19.34 -3.06
CA PRO A 59 -9.76 -18.97 -4.42
C PRO A 59 -10.73 -19.98 -5.05
N GLY A 60 -11.79 -19.48 -5.68
CA GLY A 60 -12.80 -20.32 -6.33
C GLY A 60 -13.38 -19.69 -7.60
N LYS A 61 -13.47 -20.47 -8.69
CA LYS A 61 -13.94 -19.97 -10.00
C LYS A 61 -15.34 -19.35 -9.95
N ARG A 62 -16.26 -19.95 -9.18
CA ARG A 62 -17.63 -19.43 -8.99
C ARG A 62 -17.63 -18.10 -8.24
N GLN A 63 -16.85 -18.00 -7.16
CA GLN A 63 -16.70 -16.78 -6.39
C GLN A 63 -16.05 -15.67 -7.21
N ALA A 64 -15.03 -15.98 -8.01
CA ALA A 64 -14.39 -15.02 -8.90
C ALA A 64 -15.36 -14.43 -9.94
N ARG A 65 -16.30 -15.23 -10.47
CA ARG A 65 -17.37 -14.73 -11.35
C ARG A 65 -18.34 -13.81 -10.60
N ALA A 66 -18.77 -14.23 -9.41
CA ALA A 66 -19.66 -13.42 -8.57
C ALA A 66 -19.04 -12.06 -8.20
N LEU A 67 -17.73 -12.04 -7.87
CA LEU A 67 -16.99 -10.82 -7.57
C LEU A 67 -16.88 -9.90 -8.79
N ARG A 68 -16.65 -10.43 -10.00
CA ARG A 68 -16.66 -9.62 -11.23
C ARG A 68 -18.01 -8.97 -11.48
N THR A 69 -19.12 -9.69 -11.27
CA THR A 69 -20.48 -9.13 -11.41
C THR A 69 -20.79 -8.11 -10.32
N ARG A 70 -20.38 -8.37 -9.07
CA ARG A 70 -20.58 -7.41 -7.97
C ARG A 70 -19.78 -6.13 -8.19
N PHE A 71 -18.57 -6.22 -8.73
CA PHE A 71 -17.80 -5.05 -9.15
C PHE A 71 -18.60 -4.19 -10.13
N ASP A 72 -19.16 -4.76 -11.20
CA ASP A 72 -19.97 -4.01 -12.17
C ASP A 72 -21.16 -3.30 -11.49
N ARG A 73 -21.85 -3.98 -10.58
CA ARG A 73 -22.98 -3.40 -9.85
C ARG A 73 -22.58 -2.18 -9.00
N ILE A 74 -21.40 -2.20 -8.39
CA ILE A 74 -20.92 -1.10 -7.55
C ILE A 74 -20.48 0.07 -8.42
N PHE A 75 -19.65 -0.18 -9.44
CA PHE A 75 -18.98 0.88 -10.19
C PHE A 75 -19.79 1.42 -11.38
N LEU A 76 -20.87 0.75 -11.80
CA LEU A 76 -21.82 1.26 -12.79
C LEU A 76 -23.09 1.85 -12.17
N CYS A 77 -23.21 1.86 -10.84
CA CYS A 77 -24.39 2.42 -10.19
C CYS A 77 -24.50 3.95 -10.42
N ARG A 78 -25.73 4.44 -10.51
CA ARG A 78 -26.04 5.86 -10.51
C ARG A 78 -26.37 6.30 -9.09
N THR A 79 -25.64 7.29 -8.60
CA THR A 79 -25.77 7.79 -7.23
C THR A 79 -26.58 9.08 -7.14
N GLY A 80 -26.86 9.72 -8.28
CA GLY A 80 -27.43 11.08 -8.34
C GLY A 80 -26.38 12.17 -8.13
N PHE A 81 -25.16 11.82 -7.73
CA PHE A 81 -24.03 12.74 -7.62
C PHE A 81 -23.10 12.57 -8.83
N VAL A 82 -23.24 13.45 -9.83
CA VAL A 82 -22.56 13.34 -11.14
C VAL A 82 -21.03 13.20 -11.01
N THR A 83 -20.40 13.92 -10.08
CA THR A 83 -18.95 13.84 -9.86
C THR A 83 -18.54 12.46 -9.37
N LEU A 84 -19.31 11.86 -8.46
CA LEU A 84 -19.09 10.50 -7.97
C LEU A 84 -19.33 9.47 -9.07
N ASP A 85 -20.41 9.60 -9.83
CA ASP A 85 -20.72 8.69 -10.95
C ASP A 85 -19.59 8.67 -12.00
N ARG A 86 -19.02 9.85 -12.33
CA ARG A 86 -17.87 9.95 -13.24
C ARG A 86 -16.62 9.29 -12.67
N LEU A 87 -16.36 9.47 -11.37
CA LEU A 87 -15.25 8.81 -10.70
C LEU A 87 -15.41 7.28 -10.71
N LEU A 88 -16.61 6.77 -10.42
CA LEU A 88 -16.90 5.34 -10.46
C LEU A 88 -16.73 4.76 -11.86
N ALA A 89 -17.16 5.48 -12.90
CA ALA A 89 -16.93 5.06 -14.29
C ALA A 89 -15.43 4.98 -14.63
N ARG A 90 -14.61 5.92 -14.13
CA ARG A 90 -13.14 5.86 -14.31
C ARG A 90 -12.53 4.66 -13.59
N LEU A 91 -12.96 4.38 -12.36
CA LEU A 91 -12.52 3.18 -11.63
C LEU A 91 -12.99 1.88 -12.32
N HIS A 92 -14.17 1.90 -12.94
CA HIS A 92 -14.68 0.78 -13.73
C HIS A 92 -13.80 0.51 -14.96
N ALA A 93 -13.29 1.55 -15.62
CA ALA A 93 -12.37 1.38 -16.75
C ALA A 93 -11.11 0.59 -16.37
N ASN A 94 -10.64 0.71 -15.13
CA ASN A 94 -9.49 -0.01 -14.59
C ASN A 94 -9.85 -1.36 -13.93
N LYS A 95 -10.97 -1.97 -14.33
CA LYS A 95 -11.49 -3.22 -13.75
C LYS A 95 -10.49 -4.37 -13.82
N ALA A 96 -9.78 -4.51 -14.93
CA ALA A 96 -8.84 -5.62 -15.14
C ALA A 96 -7.71 -5.57 -14.10
N GLU A 97 -7.14 -4.39 -13.86
CA GLU A 97 -6.05 -4.18 -12.94
C GLU A 97 -6.50 -4.23 -11.47
N LEU A 98 -7.70 -3.72 -11.15
CA LEU A 98 -8.28 -3.80 -9.81
C LEU A 98 -8.68 -5.24 -9.43
N LEU A 99 -9.05 -6.06 -10.41
CA LEU A 99 -9.46 -7.45 -10.19
C LEU A 99 -8.36 -8.48 -10.51
N MET A 100 -7.11 -8.06 -10.68
CA MET A 100 -5.97 -8.94 -10.97
C MET A 100 -5.81 -10.06 -9.92
N VAL A 101 -6.17 -9.79 -8.66
CA VAL A 101 -6.20 -10.78 -7.58
C VAL A 101 -7.07 -12.02 -7.90
N LEU A 102 -8.09 -11.88 -8.74
CA LEU A 102 -8.95 -12.99 -9.14
C LEU A 102 -8.25 -13.98 -10.07
N GLU A 103 -7.18 -13.55 -10.73
CA GLU A 103 -6.32 -14.37 -11.59
C GLU A 103 -5.05 -14.82 -10.86
N ARG A 104 -4.52 -13.96 -9.99
CA ARG A 104 -3.28 -14.15 -9.24
C ARG A 104 -3.52 -13.83 -7.77
N PRO A 105 -4.09 -14.78 -6.98
CA PRO A 105 -4.48 -14.54 -5.59
C PRO A 105 -3.34 -14.12 -4.67
N GLU A 106 -2.10 -14.44 -5.03
CA GLU A 106 -0.90 -14.05 -4.28
C GLU A 106 -0.55 -12.56 -4.39
N ILE A 107 -1.13 -11.84 -5.35
CA ILE A 107 -0.89 -10.40 -5.50
C ILE A 107 -1.57 -9.66 -4.34
N PRO A 108 -0.86 -8.76 -3.64
CA PRO A 108 -1.45 -7.99 -2.56
C PRO A 108 -2.58 -7.07 -3.06
N LEU A 109 -3.54 -6.78 -2.18
CA LEU A 109 -4.64 -5.84 -2.46
C LEU A 109 -4.31 -4.38 -2.10
N HIS A 110 -3.21 -4.15 -1.39
CA HIS A 110 -2.76 -2.84 -0.96
C HIS A 110 -1.23 -2.77 -0.81
N THR A 111 -0.69 -1.56 -0.78
CA THR A 111 0.75 -1.26 -0.73
C THR A 111 1.25 -0.79 0.64
N ASN A 112 0.50 -1.03 1.73
CA ASN A 112 0.82 -0.58 3.10
C ASN A 112 2.27 -0.85 3.51
N GLY A 113 2.86 -2.00 3.14
CA GLY A 113 4.26 -2.31 3.42
C GLY A 113 5.22 -1.30 2.77
N SER A 114 5.07 -1.07 1.47
CA SER A 114 5.84 -0.08 0.71
C SER A 114 5.60 1.35 1.20
N GLU A 115 4.34 1.70 1.53
CA GLU A 115 3.99 3.01 2.09
C GLU A 115 4.63 3.24 3.46
N ASN A 116 4.67 2.22 4.32
CA ASN A 116 5.31 2.29 5.62
C ASN A 116 6.84 2.40 5.51
N ASP A 117 7.44 1.76 4.51
CA ASP A 117 8.88 1.84 4.25
C ASP A 117 9.29 3.28 3.89
N ILE A 118 8.51 3.98 3.05
CA ILE A 118 8.82 5.36 2.64
C ILE A 118 8.33 6.44 3.64
N ARG A 119 7.43 6.11 4.56
CA ARG A 119 6.83 7.09 5.49
C ARG A 119 7.88 7.89 6.27
N GLY A 120 8.91 7.21 6.77
CA GLY A 120 10.01 7.86 7.49
C GLY A 120 10.73 8.90 6.63
N HIS A 121 10.99 8.58 5.36
CA HIS A 121 11.58 9.50 4.40
C HIS A 121 10.69 10.73 4.17
N VAL A 122 9.40 10.52 3.91
CA VAL A 122 8.44 11.60 3.64
C VAL A 122 8.27 12.53 4.85
N THR A 123 8.14 11.96 6.05
CA THR A 123 8.09 12.74 7.30
C THR A 123 9.35 13.55 7.50
N ARG A 124 10.53 12.93 7.33
CA ARG A 124 11.81 13.63 7.50
C ARG A 124 11.95 14.78 6.49
N ARG A 125 11.60 14.55 5.22
CA ARG A 125 11.61 15.59 4.18
C ARG A 125 10.69 16.75 4.54
N LYS A 126 9.49 16.48 5.05
CA LYS A 126 8.53 17.51 5.47
C LYS A 126 9.08 18.37 6.61
N ILE A 127 9.76 17.77 7.58
CA ILE A 127 10.34 18.48 8.74
C ILE A 127 11.61 19.25 8.35
N SER A 128 12.49 18.65 7.55
CA SER A 128 13.80 19.23 7.22
C SER A 128 13.81 20.12 5.98
N ALA A 129 12.65 20.30 5.32
CA ALA A 129 12.53 20.92 4.00
C ALA A 129 13.44 20.28 2.93
N GLY A 130 13.70 18.97 3.05
CA GLY A 130 14.59 18.23 2.15
C GLY A 130 16.04 18.14 2.64
N THR A 131 16.94 17.76 1.73
CA THR A 131 18.39 17.64 1.97
C THR A 131 19.11 18.76 1.23
N ARG A 132 20.13 19.36 1.85
CA ARG A 132 20.84 20.54 1.32
C ARG A 132 22.16 20.20 0.62
N SER A 133 22.60 18.96 0.69
CA SER A 133 23.80 18.45 0.04
C SER A 133 23.64 16.98 -0.33
N GLU A 134 24.45 16.52 -1.27
CA GLU A 134 24.52 15.10 -1.68
C GLU A 134 24.96 14.22 -0.52
N THR A 135 26.03 14.59 0.19
CA THR A 135 26.49 13.88 1.39
C THR A 135 25.39 13.78 2.46
N GLY A 136 24.61 14.85 2.66
CA GLY A 136 23.48 14.83 3.60
C GLY A 136 22.35 13.90 3.18
N ARG A 137 22.14 13.73 1.86
CA ARG A 137 21.19 12.76 1.30
C ARG A 137 21.67 11.34 1.52
N ASP A 138 22.94 11.05 1.19
CA ASP A 138 23.53 9.73 1.33
C ASP A 138 23.54 9.26 2.78
N CYS A 139 23.97 10.13 3.71
CA CYS A 139 23.92 9.85 5.14
C CYS A 139 22.49 9.51 5.58
N ARG A 140 21.51 10.35 5.23
CA ARG A 140 20.11 10.11 5.60
C ARG A 140 19.60 8.78 5.06
N ASP A 141 19.88 8.48 3.79
CA ASP A 141 19.37 7.27 3.13
C ASP A 141 20.03 6.02 3.72
N ALA A 142 21.33 6.06 4.02
CA ALA A 142 22.04 4.99 4.73
C ALA A 142 21.48 4.75 6.14
N PHE A 143 21.35 5.79 6.97
CA PHE A 143 20.83 5.65 8.34
C PHE A 143 19.36 5.24 8.37
N LEU A 144 18.54 5.73 7.42
CA LEU A 144 17.15 5.30 7.29
C LEU A 144 17.07 3.82 6.89
N SER A 145 17.90 3.38 5.95
CA SER A 145 17.99 1.97 5.56
C SER A 145 18.40 1.09 6.75
N LEU A 146 19.43 1.47 7.50
CA LEU A 146 19.88 0.74 8.70
C LEU A 146 18.76 0.63 9.74
N ALA A 147 18.09 1.74 10.06
CA ALA A 147 16.98 1.76 11.02
C ALA A 147 15.83 0.85 10.58
N LYS A 148 15.44 0.91 9.30
CA LYS A 148 14.36 0.07 8.74
C LYS A 148 14.73 -1.41 8.73
N THR A 149 15.98 -1.76 8.43
CA THR A 149 16.45 -3.16 8.49
C THR A 149 16.46 -3.67 9.93
N CYS A 150 16.93 -2.88 10.89
CA CYS A 150 16.89 -3.24 12.31
C CYS A 150 15.45 -3.48 12.79
N ASP A 151 14.52 -2.58 12.46
CA ASP A 151 13.09 -2.70 12.78
C ASP A 151 12.48 -4.01 12.21
N LYS A 152 12.73 -4.32 10.93
CA LYS A 152 12.29 -5.58 10.29
C LYS A 152 12.90 -6.83 10.93
N LEU A 153 14.09 -6.72 11.51
CA LEU A 153 14.78 -7.81 12.21
C LEU A 153 14.44 -7.90 13.70
N GLY A 154 13.67 -6.96 14.25
CA GLY A 154 13.38 -6.89 15.69
C GLY A 154 14.59 -6.48 16.53
N ILE A 155 15.56 -5.77 15.93
CA ILE A 155 16.77 -5.28 16.58
C ILE A 155 16.58 -3.80 16.90
N ALA A 156 16.83 -3.39 18.15
CA ALA A 156 16.82 -1.96 18.47
C ALA A 156 18.00 -1.26 17.78
N ILE A 157 17.73 -0.18 17.05
CA ILE A 157 18.76 0.54 16.29
C ILE A 157 19.90 1.06 17.18
N TRP A 158 19.59 1.45 18.42
CA TRP A 158 20.59 1.92 19.37
C TRP A 158 21.52 0.80 19.85
N ASP A 159 21.01 -0.42 20.04
CA ASP A 159 21.85 -1.56 20.36
C ASP A 159 22.75 -1.92 19.18
N TYR A 160 22.21 -1.85 17.95
CA TYR A 160 23.00 -2.08 16.74
C TYR A 160 24.12 -1.04 16.60
N LEU A 161 23.81 0.25 16.75
CA LEU A 161 24.82 1.32 16.69
C LEU A 161 25.82 1.22 17.84
N GLY A 162 25.37 0.91 19.06
CA GLY A 162 26.24 0.66 20.21
C GLY A 162 27.23 -0.47 19.95
N SER A 163 26.77 -1.55 19.33
CA SER A 163 27.62 -2.65 18.88
C SER A 163 28.62 -2.22 17.80
N ARG A 164 28.20 -1.40 16.81
CA ARG A 164 29.09 -0.90 15.75
C ARG A 164 30.15 0.05 16.28
N PHE A 165 29.80 0.92 17.22
CA PHE A 165 30.70 1.90 17.83
C PHE A 165 31.49 1.35 19.03
N LYS A 166 31.29 0.07 19.39
CA LYS A 166 31.95 -0.58 20.55
C LYS A 166 31.72 0.18 21.86
N VAL A 167 30.48 0.66 22.06
CA VAL A 167 30.08 1.32 23.30
C VAL A 167 30.20 0.32 24.46
N VAL A 168 30.81 0.74 25.56
CA VAL A 168 31.00 -0.09 26.76
C VAL A 168 29.64 -0.55 27.28
N GLY A 169 29.49 -1.86 27.51
CA GLY A 169 28.23 -2.47 27.99
C GLY A 169 27.17 -2.71 26.92
N ALA A 170 27.41 -2.35 25.66
CA ALA A 170 26.47 -2.66 24.57
C ALA A 170 26.49 -4.15 24.20
N ALA A 171 25.33 -4.66 23.78
CA ALA A 171 25.22 -6.01 23.27
C ALA A 171 26.07 -6.20 21.99
N ILE A 172 26.67 -7.39 21.83
CA ILE A 172 27.36 -7.76 20.60
C ILE A 172 26.31 -8.28 19.62
N ILE A 173 26.00 -7.48 18.62
CA ILE A 173 25.08 -7.82 17.54
C ILE A 173 25.93 -8.20 16.33
N ALA A 174 25.49 -9.14 15.48
CA ALA A 174 26.19 -9.42 14.23
C ALA A 174 25.95 -8.27 13.21
N PRO A 175 26.72 -8.18 12.12
CA PRO A 175 26.37 -7.36 10.97
C PRO A 175 24.97 -7.69 10.43
N LEU A 176 24.21 -6.69 9.95
CA LEU A 176 22.82 -6.92 9.53
C LEU A 176 22.69 -7.93 8.38
N ASP A 177 23.69 -8.01 7.50
CA ASP A 177 23.70 -8.94 6.37
C ASP A 177 23.74 -10.40 6.82
N PHE A 178 24.32 -10.71 7.98
CA PHE A 178 24.26 -12.04 8.59
C PHE A 178 22.81 -12.47 8.82
N TYR A 179 22.01 -11.62 9.46
CA TYR A 179 20.60 -11.89 9.74
C TYR A 179 19.74 -11.92 8.48
N VAL A 180 20.00 -11.01 7.53
CA VAL A 180 19.27 -10.99 6.24
C VAL A 180 19.51 -12.27 5.47
N ARG A 181 20.76 -12.75 5.38
CA ARG A 181 21.10 -14.02 4.70
C ARG A 181 20.47 -15.23 5.40
N ALA A 182 20.45 -15.24 6.73
CA ALA A 182 19.81 -16.31 7.50
C ALA A 182 18.30 -16.41 7.21
N ARG A 183 17.62 -15.28 7.02
CA ARG A 183 16.18 -15.23 6.72
C ARG A 183 15.80 -15.61 5.28
N LEU A 184 16.77 -15.55 4.36
CA LEU A 184 16.59 -15.89 2.94
C LEU A 184 16.85 -17.37 2.63
N ARG A 185 17.39 -18.15 3.59
CA ARG A 185 17.54 -19.60 3.45
C ARG A 185 16.24 -20.27 3.89
N PRO A 186 15.52 -21.00 3.02
CA PRO A 186 14.41 -21.82 3.46
C PRO A 186 14.96 -22.91 4.38
N THR A 187 14.36 -23.07 5.56
CA THR A 187 14.40 -24.33 6.31
C THR A 187 13.58 -25.38 5.59
#